data_AF-A0A6F7P0D8-F1
#
_entry.id   AF-A0A6F7P0D8-F1
#
_cell.length_a   1.000
_cell.length_b   1.000
_cell.length_c   1.000
_cell.angle_alpha   90.00
_cell.angle_beta   90.00
_cell.angle_gamma   90.00
#
_symmetry.space_group_name_H-M   'P 1'
#
loop_
_entity.id
_entity.type
_entity.pdbx_description
1 polymer ?
#
loop_
_entity_poly.entity_id
_entity_poly.type
_entity_poly.pdbx_seq_one_letter_code
_entity_poly.pdbx_strand_id
1 'polypeptide(L)'
;MVNRCTVIVQLNQLFERCATIEELPHSFDDTLLDGLIDSIDLNNSQLAEFVVDKFSSLDFDSAGSVVVSIIIRLYEKYCRILNTDDDRVAEQLGRSEALLEQCRPPKVLSDLFSLYTTCHHLRQQCDWQNVIFWSVCHLADEGLTIFVRRKIEDFLCETKGCEVDSILPSVVDLFCCTDSAHVSNGTARILLHFADRLDRSQTQCIIKTVQSGGAAGDVVYQLAARARPDMTLSDDLAPNKWSSETARSQTIMKLVRSSPKRSDLSDLLATVFLSPCVKLSMFVNVIELLDGEKLKSYLMEVCRFLLDRRRSPLSDLQEMLSKLSARLDVADLAVVLDRCFPRLLESPCLIEAICDVRGQNCLSDPAMTDIRDRLALEITKAIMHSDWEVRDTALEIAAVVPCFRPMLGPLEPLVRSDPSPYVRAAALRCLISDGQYHRDELPLLCENVVLMDADAEPRLVAIQYLHRTLKENISHAFRILPKAIEDNDMGVRSLMVEMCSSLLLDKKYAEDTTKELGEWTEDPEIGAAVRAILGEPPAERSDPVEHILADMMNTLRIRFEDTMDCY
;
A
#
# COMPACT_ATOMS: atom_id res chain seq x y z
N MET A 1 2.86 18.47 33.79
CA MET A 1 1.84 19.56 33.70
C MET A 1 2.52 20.93 33.90
N VAL A 2 3.58 21.20 33.12
CA VAL A 2 4.43 22.40 33.22
C VAL A 2 4.46 23.07 31.84
N ASN A 3 4.24 24.40 31.85
CA ASN A 3 4.44 25.44 30.82
C ASN A 3 3.88 25.26 29.40
N ARG A 4 2.55 25.11 29.30
CA ARG A 4 1.74 25.20 28.07
C ARG A 4 1.82 26.55 27.31
N CYS A 5 2.35 27.60 27.95
CA CYS A 5 2.73 28.85 27.27
C CYS A 5 3.97 28.69 26.36
N THR A 6 4.84 27.71 26.60
CA THR A 6 6.09 27.54 25.85
C THR A 6 5.82 27.19 24.39
N VAL A 7 4.88 26.29 24.11
CA VAL A 7 4.53 25.88 22.74
C VAL A 7 4.01 27.06 21.92
N ILE A 8 3.11 27.89 22.49
CA ILE A 8 2.60 29.09 21.81
C ILE A 8 3.73 30.09 21.51
N VAL A 9 4.66 30.27 22.47
CA VAL A 9 5.83 31.15 22.27
C VAL A 9 6.73 30.59 21.16
N GLN A 10 7.00 29.29 21.15
CA GLN A 10 7.83 28.64 20.14
C GLN A 10 7.19 28.68 18.75
N LEU A 11 5.86 28.48 18.64
CA LEU A 11 5.13 28.62 17.38
C LEU A 11 5.19 30.06 16.85
N ASN A 12 5.03 31.07 17.70
CA ASN A 12 5.21 32.46 17.29
C ASN A 12 6.63 32.72 16.76
N GLN A 13 7.65 32.22 17.46
CA GLN A 13 9.04 32.37 17.00
C GLN A 13 9.29 31.66 15.67
N LEU A 14 8.67 30.49 15.45
CA LEU A 14 8.73 29.78 14.18
C LEU A 14 8.07 30.61 13.07
N PHE A 15 6.88 31.17 13.31
CA PHE A 15 6.19 32.03 12.33
C PHE A 15 6.99 33.29 12.00
N GLU A 16 7.58 33.95 12.99
CA GLU A 16 8.43 35.12 12.77
C GLU A 16 9.66 34.78 11.91
N ARG A 17 10.30 33.63 12.16
CA ARG A 17 11.45 33.18 11.34
C ARG A 17 11.07 32.77 9.93
N CYS A 18 9.86 32.26 9.75
CA CYS A 18 9.38 31.82 8.44
C CYS A 18 8.62 32.92 7.68
N ALA A 19 8.47 34.12 8.25
CA ALA A 19 7.56 35.15 7.76
C ALA A 19 7.78 35.56 6.30
N THR A 20 8.99 35.41 5.77
CA THR A 20 9.37 35.76 4.40
C THR A 20 9.82 34.54 3.57
N ILE A 21 9.65 33.32 4.08
CA ILE A 21 10.08 32.10 3.40
C ILE A 21 8.97 31.61 2.48
N GLU A 22 9.28 31.49 1.18
CA GLU A 22 8.35 30.93 0.20
C GLU A 22 8.42 29.39 0.16
N GLU A 23 9.61 28.81 0.21
CA GLU A 23 9.82 27.36 0.21
C GLU A 23 10.82 26.95 1.29
N LEU A 24 10.56 25.80 1.92
CA LEU A 24 11.49 25.24 2.91
C LEU A 24 12.80 24.81 2.20
N PRO A 25 13.98 25.03 2.82
CA PRO A 25 15.24 24.59 2.24
C PRO A 25 15.26 23.08 2.01
N HIS A 26 15.94 22.59 0.97
CA HIS A 26 16.07 21.14 0.71
C HIS A 26 16.68 20.30 1.85
N SER A 27 17.35 20.96 2.79
CA SER A 27 17.88 20.30 3.99
C SER A 27 16.90 20.20 5.15
N PHE A 28 15.72 20.79 4.99
CA PHE A 28 14.66 20.72 5.96
C PHE A 28 13.93 19.39 5.77
N ASP A 29 13.77 18.64 6.85
CA ASP A 29 13.01 17.39 6.82
C ASP A 29 11.51 17.72 6.85
N ASP A 30 10.85 17.59 5.70
CA ASP A 30 9.42 17.85 5.54
C ASP A 30 8.54 17.02 6.50
N THR A 31 9.04 15.87 6.98
CA THR A 31 8.31 15.03 7.94
C THR A 31 8.21 15.68 9.32
N LEU A 32 9.09 16.63 9.66
CA LEU A 32 9.02 17.38 10.91
C LEU A 32 7.78 18.26 10.96
N LEU A 33 7.38 18.86 9.83
CA LEU A 33 6.18 19.69 9.79
C LEU A 33 4.93 18.82 9.99
N ASP A 34 4.87 17.67 9.32
CA ASP A 34 3.77 16.72 9.49
C ASP A 34 3.68 16.24 10.95
N GLY A 35 4.82 15.84 11.53
CA GLY A 35 4.92 15.46 12.94
C GLY A 35 4.51 16.57 13.90
N LEU A 36 4.86 17.83 13.61
CA LEU A 36 4.45 19.00 14.40
C LEU A 36 2.92 19.16 14.37
N ILE A 37 2.34 19.20 13.17
CA ILE A 37 0.89 19.37 12.99
C ILE A 37 0.15 18.25 13.71
N ASP A 38 0.59 17.01 13.60
CA ASP A 38 -0.05 15.85 14.22
C ASP A 38 0.06 15.86 15.74
N SER A 39 1.21 16.30 16.29
CA SER A 39 1.47 16.31 17.73
C SER A 39 0.78 17.45 18.49
N ILE A 40 0.36 18.52 17.79
CA ILE A 40 -0.32 19.67 18.41
C ILE A 40 -1.76 19.29 18.86
N ASP A 41 -2.03 19.33 20.17
CA ASP A 41 -3.37 19.08 20.73
C ASP A 41 -4.24 20.34 20.76
N LEU A 42 -5.20 20.42 19.83
CA LEU A 42 -6.15 21.53 19.72
C LEU A 42 -7.42 21.36 20.59
N ASN A 43 -7.50 20.32 21.43
CA ASN A 43 -8.51 20.31 22.52
C ASN A 43 -8.19 21.33 23.61
N ASN A 44 -6.97 21.89 23.60
CA ASN A 44 -6.58 22.99 24.47
C ASN A 44 -7.14 24.32 23.95
N SER A 45 -8.04 24.94 24.72
CA SER A 45 -8.71 26.19 24.35
C SER A 45 -7.75 27.34 24.03
N GLN A 46 -6.62 27.46 24.74
CA GLN A 46 -5.65 28.54 24.49
C GLN A 46 -4.93 28.38 23.15
N LEU A 47 -4.60 27.14 22.78
CA LEU A 47 -3.91 26.85 21.53
C LEU A 47 -4.87 26.94 20.33
N ALA A 48 -6.12 26.50 20.53
CA ALA A 48 -7.19 26.70 19.56
C ALA A 48 -7.46 28.19 19.32
N GLU A 49 -7.63 28.98 20.39
CA GLU A 49 -7.78 30.45 20.30
C GLU A 49 -6.59 31.10 19.59
N PHE A 50 -5.36 30.67 19.90
CA PHE A 50 -4.15 31.15 19.23
C PHE A 50 -4.18 30.88 17.72
N VAL A 51 -4.54 29.67 17.29
CA VAL A 51 -4.63 29.31 15.87
C VAL A 51 -5.70 30.13 15.16
N VAL A 52 -6.87 30.31 15.78
CA VAL A 52 -7.97 31.12 15.23
C VAL A 52 -7.57 32.59 15.09
N ASP A 53 -6.94 33.17 16.11
CA ASP A 53 -6.45 34.55 16.08
C ASP A 53 -5.37 34.75 15.01
N LYS A 54 -4.44 33.80 14.88
CA LYS A 54 -3.40 33.84 13.85
C LYS A 54 -3.94 33.71 12.44
N PHE A 55 -4.88 32.80 12.19
CA PHE A 55 -5.52 32.71 10.88
C PHE A 55 -6.30 34.00 10.56
N SER A 56 -7.03 34.53 11.54
CA SER A 56 -7.86 35.73 11.36
C SER A 56 -7.02 37.00 11.15
N SER A 57 -5.85 37.10 11.77
CA SER A 57 -4.96 38.26 11.62
C SER A 57 -3.95 38.12 10.48
N LEU A 58 -3.89 36.96 9.82
CA LEU A 58 -2.95 36.72 8.73
C LEU A 58 -3.28 37.58 7.52
N ASP A 59 -2.26 38.27 7.01
CA ASP A 59 -2.29 38.95 5.73
C ASP A 59 -1.81 37.98 4.63
N PHE A 60 -2.77 37.41 3.90
CA PHE A 60 -2.50 36.47 2.83
C PHE A 60 -1.77 37.10 1.63
N ASP A 61 -1.66 38.42 1.53
CA ASP A 61 -0.95 39.06 0.42
C ASP A 61 0.55 39.21 0.72
N SER A 62 0.92 39.43 1.98
CA SER A 62 2.30 39.73 2.38
C SER A 62 3.03 38.61 3.13
N ALA A 63 2.30 37.63 3.70
CA ALA A 63 2.91 36.53 4.43
C ALA A 63 3.61 35.52 3.49
N GLY A 64 4.79 35.05 3.89
CA GLY A 64 5.54 34.00 3.19
C GLY A 64 4.78 32.67 3.14
N SER A 65 4.92 31.95 2.02
CA SER A 65 4.14 30.72 1.74
C SER A 65 4.31 29.61 2.77
N VAL A 66 5.47 29.48 3.43
CA VAL A 66 5.66 28.51 4.51
C VAL A 66 4.74 28.83 5.69
N VAL A 67 4.68 30.09 6.14
CA VAL A 67 3.80 30.48 7.26
C VAL A 67 2.34 30.29 6.90
N VAL A 68 1.95 30.67 5.69
CA VAL A 68 0.59 30.47 5.18
C VAL A 68 0.21 28.99 5.23
N SER A 69 1.08 28.10 4.71
CA SER A 69 0.85 26.65 4.73
C SER A 69 0.69 26.10 6.16
N ILE A 70 1.58 26.46 7.09
CA ILE A 70 1.51 25.98 8.47
C ILE A 70 0.21 26.43 9.14
N ILE A 71 -0.14 27.71 8.98
CA ILE A 71 -1.35 28.29 9.58
C ILE A 71 -2.62 27.65 8.98
N ILE A 72 -2.68 27.45 7.65
CA ILE A 72 -3.78 26.74 6.99
C ILE A 72 -3.95 25.33 7.56
N ARG A 73 -2.86 24.57 7.71
CA ARG A 73 -2.91 23.19 8.22
C ARG A 73 -3.33 23.13 9.69
N LEU A 74 -2.87 24.05 10.52
CA LEU A 74 -3.32 24.16 11.91
C LEU A 74 -4.81 24.54 12.00
N TYR A 75 -5.24 25.47 11.16
CA TYR A 75 -6.64 25.90 11.11
C TYR A 75 -7.55 24.79 10.57
N GLU A 76 -7.12 24.04 9.57
CA GLU A 76 -7.80 22.82 9.11
C GLU A 76 -7.98 21.81 10.25
N LYS A 77 -6.90 21.55 11.01
CA LYS A 77 -6.97 20.66 12.19
C LYS A 77 -7.95 21.17 13.24
N TYR A 78 -8.00 22.49 13.47
CA TYR A 78 -8.99 23.12 14.34
C TYR A 78 -10.42 22.88 13.84
N CYS A 79 -10.69 23.14 12.56
CA CYS A 79 -12.02 22.98 11.97
C CYS A 79 -12.54 21.54 12.05
N ARG A 80 -11.68 20.52 11.97
CA ARG A 80 -12.08 19.11 12.15
C ARG A 80 -12.68 18.80 13.52
N ILE A 81 -12.38 19.61 14.54
CA ILE A 81 -12.84 19.41 15.92
C ILE A 81 -14.17 20.16 16.17
N LEU A 82 -14.55 21.07 15.27
CA LEU A 82 -15.81 21.80 15.39
C LEU A 82 -17.00 20.87 15.13
N ASN A 83 -17.95 20.89 16.06
CA ASN A 83 -19.18 20.09 15.99
C ASN A 83 -20.41 20.91 15.54
N THR A 84 -20.23 22.20 15.26
CA THR A 84 -21.32 23.13 14.96
C THR A 84 -20.89 24.12 13.89
N ASP A 85 -21.84 24.55 13.06
CA ASP A 85 -21.66 25.65 12.12
C ASP A 85 -21.25 26.93 12.87
N ASP A 86 -20.09 27.47 12.55
CA ASP A 86 -19.57 28.74 13.08
C ASP A 86 -19.44 29.73 11.92
N ASP A 87 -20.31 30.74 11.89
CA ASP A 87 -20.33 31.78 10.85
C ASP A 87 -18.96 32.46 10.68
N ARG A 88 -18.12 32.49 11.73
CA ARG A 88 -16.76 33.04 11.66
C ARG A 88 -15.85 32.22 10.76
N VAL A 89 -16.02 30.90 10.72
CA VAL A 89 -15.24 30.02 9.85
C VAL A 89 -15.57 30.31 8.39
N ALA A 90 -16.86 30.47 8.06
CA ALA A 90 -17.28 30.81 6.69
C ALA A 90 -16.64 32.12 6.20
N GLU A 91 -16.61 33.16 7.05
CA GLU A 91 -15.94 34.43 6.73
C GLU A 91 -14.43 34.25 6.52
N GLN A 92 -13.76 33.48 7.38
CA GLN A 92 -12.32 33.22 7.26
C GLN A 92 -11.98 32.43 5.99
N LEU A 93 -12.81 31.44 5.62
CA LEU A 93 -12.65 30.69 4.36
C LEU A 93 -12.78 31.62 3.15
N GLY A 94 -13.78 32.52 3.14
CA GLY A 94 -13.95 33.51 2.08
C GLY A 94 -12.73 34.42 1.91
N ARG A 95 -12.09 34.85 3.02
CA ARG A 95 -10.85 35.64 2.96
C ARG A 95 -9.67 34.87 2.36
N SER A 96 -9.56 33.57 2.63
CA SER A 96 -8.47 32.75 2.09
C SER A 96 -8.56 32.53 0.58
N GLU A 97 -9.69 32.86 -0.07
CA GLU A 97 -9.83 32.79 -1.53
C GLU A 97 -8.86 33.70 -2.29
N ALA A 98 -8.35 34.77 -1.65
CA ALA A 98 -7.31 35.62 -2.22
C ALA A 98 -6.07 34.83 -2.67
N LEU A 99 -5.79 33.68 -2.03
CA LEU A 99 -4.67 32.80 -2.37
C LEU A 99 -4.83 32.10 -3.73
N LEU A 100 -6.04 31.99 -4.28
CA LEU A 100 -6.30 31.29 -5.55
C LEU A 100 -5.71 32.02 -6.76
N GLU A 101 -5.61 33.35 -6.69
CA GLU A 101 -5.10 34.18 -7.80
C GLU A 101 -3.61 34.50 -7.64
N GLN A 102 -2.98 34.08 -6.53
CA GLN A 102 -1.60 34.38 -6.24
C GLN A 102 -0.66 33.32 -6.83
N CYS A 103 0.49 33.78 -7.36
CA CYS A 103 1.56 32.90 -7.83
C CYS A 103 2.37 32.37 -6.64
N ARG A 104 1.85 31.35 -5.96
CA ARG A 104 2.49 30.69 -4.80
C ARG A 104 2.95 29.27 -5.13
N PRO A 105 3.87 28.69 -4.34
CA PRO A 105 4.25 27.30 -4.46
C PRO A 105 3.02 26.36 -4.43
N PRO A 106 2.99 25.28 -5.24
CA PRO A 106 1.86 24.36 -5.33
C PRO A 106 1.39 23.79 -3.99
N LYS A 107 2.30 23.70 -3.01
CA LYS A 107 2.01 23.21 -1.66
C LYS A 107 0.94 24.06 -0.95
N VAL A 108 0.97 25.38 -1.11
CA VAL A 108 -0.03 26.28 -0.49
C VAL A 108 -1.42 25.99 -1.04
N LEU A 109 -1.55 25.84 -2.36
CA LEU A 109 -2.83 25.48 -2.98
C LEU A 109 -3.29 24.08 -2.54
N SER A 110 -2.39 23.11 -2.44
CA SER A 110 -2.72 21.77 -1.93
C SER A 110 -3.29 21.81 -0.50
N ASP A 111 -2.67 22.59 0.39
CA ASP A 111 -3.11 22.73 1.77
C ASP A 111 -4.42 23.53 1.85
N LEU A 112 -4.58 24.57 1.02
CA LEU A 112 -5.81 25.36 0.91
C LEU A 112 -7.02 24.51 0.48
N PHE A 113 -6.86 23.68 -0.56
CA PHE A 113 -7.94 22.78 -1.00
C PHE A 113 -8.23 21.66 0.02
N SER A 114 -7.24 21.27 0.83
CA SER A 114 -7.48 20.34 1.95
C SER A 114 -8.34 21.01 3.03
N LEU A 115 -8.06 22.27 3.37
CA LEU A 115 -8.91 23.08 4.24
C LEU A 115 -10.34 23.23 3.66
N TYR A 116 -10.48 23.60 2.39
CA TYR A 116 -11.80 23.76 1.76
C TYR A 116 -12.61 22.46 1.74
N THR A 117 -11.98 21.33 1.43
CA THR A 117 -12.64 20.02 1.46
C THR A 117 -13.11 19.68 2.88
N THR A 118 -12.23 19.83 3.88
CA THR A 118 -12.55 19.60 5.29
C THR A 118 -13.71 20.48 5.75
N CYS A 119 -13.71 21.75 5.37
CA CYS A 119 -14.67 22.74 5.84
C CYS A 119 -15.87 22.96 4.90
N HIS A 120 -16.03 22.14 3.86
CA HIS A 120 -17.07 22.36 2.84
C HIS A 120 -18.48 22.47 3.46
N HIS A 121 -18.74 21.68 4.52
CA HIS A 121 -20.01 21.65 5.24
C HIS A 121 -20.25 22.87 6.16
N LEU A 122 -19.20 23.61 6.52
CA LEU A 122 -19.27 24.76 7.44
C LEU A 122 -19.61 26.08 6.74
N ARG A 123 -19.82 26.04 5.41
CA ARG A 123 -20.12 27.21 4.60
C ARG A 123 -21.34 26.92 3.72
N GLN A 124 -22.17 27.94 3.50
CA GLN A 124 -23.39 27.76 2.72
C GLN A 124 -23.04 27.38 1.28
N GLN A 125 -23.91 26.56 0.69
CA GLN A 125 -23.69 25.95 -0.60
C GLN A 125 -23.32 26.99 -1.69
N CYS A 126 -24.12 28.05 -1.83
CA CYS A 126 -23.92 29.10 -2.83
C CYS A 126 -22.67 29.96 -2.64
N ASP A 127 -22.01 29.89 -1.48
CA ASP A 127 -20.84 30.73 -1.22
C ASP A 127 -19.56 30.14 -1.84
N TRP A 128 -19.59 28.87 -2.27
CA TRP A 128 -18.43 28.21 -2.89
C TRP A 128 -18.28 28.50 -4.39
N GLN A 129 -19.19 29.25 -5.00
CA GLN A 129 -19.25 29.46 -6.46
C GLN A 129 -17.93 29.96 -7.06
N ASN A 130 -17.25 30.89 -6.40
CA ASN A 130 -15.96 31.42 -6.88
C ASN A 130 -14.89 30.33 -6.92
N VAL A 131 -14.76 29.56 -5.83
CA VAL A 131 -13.78 28.47 -5.70
C VAL A 131 -14.09 27.35 -6.68
N ILE A 132 -15.37 27.00 -6.85
CA ILE A 132 -15.84 26.00 -7.81
C ILE A 132 -15.52 26.45 -9.24
N PHE A 133 -15.84 27.69 -9.60
CA PHE A 133 -15.56 28.23 -10.92
C PHE A 133 -14.06 28.26 -11.20
N TRP A 134 -13.25 28.75 -10.26
CA TRP A 134 -11.80 28.75 -10.36
C TRP A 134 -11.27 27.33 -10.56
N SER A 135 -11.76 26.37 -9.77
CA SER A 135 -11.35 24.97 -9.81
C SER A 135 -11.57 24.36 -11.20
N VAL A 136 -12.77 24.49 -11.76
CA VAL A 136 -13.11 23.94 -13.08
C VAL A 136 -12.26 24.58 -14.19
N CYS A 137 -12.04 25.90 -14.12
CA CYS A 137 -11.22 26.63 -15.10
C CYS A 137 -9.75 26.20 -15.11
N HIS A 138 -9.19 25.84 -13.95
CA HIS A 138 -7.77 25.50 -13.82
C HIS A 138 -7.47 24.00 -13.85
N LEU A 139 -8.47 23.11 -13.84
CA LEU A 139 -8.25 21.65 -13.96
C LEU A 139 -7.44 21.26 -15.21
N ALA A 140 -7.56 22.04 -16.30
CA ALA A 140 -6.85 21.82 -17.54
C ALA A 140 -5.40 22.35 -17.52
N ASP A 141 -5.05 23.19 -16.56
CA ASP A 141 -3.78 23.90 -16.53
C ASP A 141 -2.61 22.94 -16.33
N GLU A 142 -1.65 22.97 -17.26
CA GLU A 142 -0.43 22.17 -17.21
C GLU A 142 0.53 22.61 -16.09
N GLY A 143 0.39 23.84 -15.59
CA GLY A 143 1.14 24.35 -14.44
C GLY A 143 0.75 23.73 -13.11
N LEU A 144 -0.43 23.09 -13.00
CA LEU A 144 -0.85 22.41 -11.78
C LEU A 144 -0.20 21.04 -11.64
N THR A 145 0.42 20.80 -10.48
CA THR A 145 0.91 19.48 -10.12
C THR A 145 -0.24 18.48 -9.98
N ILE A 146 0.06 17.20 -10.20
CA ILE A 146 -0.92 16.10 -10.04
C ILE A 146 -1.51 16.07 -8.62
N PHE A 147 -0.72 16.43 -7.60
CA PHE A 147 -1.16 16.48 -6.21
C PHE A 147 -2.20 17.58 -5.96
N VAL A 148 -1.96 18.80 -6.46
CA VAL A 148 -2.92 19.90 -6.33
C VAL A 148 -4.20 19.58 -7.09
N ARG A 149 -4.08 19.04 -8.31
CA ARG A 149 -5.24 18.63 -9.11
C ARG A 149 -6.10 17.61 -8.37
N ARG A 150 -5.47 16.63 -7.71
CA ARG A 150 -6.18 15.65 -6.88
C ARG A 150 -7.00 16.31 -5.76
N LYS A 151 -6.45 17.33 -5.11
CA LYS A 151 -7.14 18.09 -4.05
C LYS A 151 -8.31 18.93 -4.60
N ILE A 152 -8.14 19.53 -5.77
CA ILE A 152 -9.23 20.23 -6.47
C ILE A 152 -10.36 19.27 -6.81
N GLU A 153 -10.04 18.10 -7.36
CA GLU A 153 -11.02 17.06 -7.65
C GLU A 153 -11.74 16.57 -6.39
N ASP A 154 -11.04 16.40 -5.26
CA ASP A 154 -11.66 16.02 -3.97
C ASP A 154 -12.68 17.09 -3.53
N PHE A 155 -12.28 18.37 -3.58
CA PHE A 155 -13.16 19.49 -3.26
C PHE A 155 -14.40 19.55 -4.16
N LEU A 156 -14.24 19.40 -5.48
CA LEU A 156 -15.37 19.41 -6.43
C LEU A 156 -16.34 18.25 -6.20
N CYS A 157 -15.88 17.12 -5.65
CA CYS A 157 -16.77 16.02 -5.28
C CYS A 157 -17.62 16.32 -4.03
N GLU A 158 -17.26 17.32 -3.22
CA GLU A 158 -18.08 17.75 -2.07
C GLU A 158 -19.25 18.67 -2.47
N THR A 159 -19.24 19.19 -3.70
CA THR A 159 -20.30 20.06 -4.24
C THR A 159 -21.64 19.32 -4.28
N LYS A 160 -22.72 19.98 -3.85
CA LYS A 160 -24.07 19.39 -3.73
C LYS A 160 -25.11 20.18 -4.53
N GLY A 161 -26.36 19.67 -4.54
CA GLY A 161 -27.56 20.38 -5.03
C GLY A 161 -27.42 21.03 -6.40
N CYS A 162 -27.93 22.26 -6.58
CA CYS A 162 -28.03 22.91 -7.90
C CYS A 162 -26.67 23.30 -8.52
N GLU A 163 -25.62 23.48 -7.71
CA GLU A 163 -24.29 23.84 -8.20
C GLU A 163 -23.66 22.73 -9.04
N VAL A 164 -23.93 21.46 -8.69
CA VAL A 164 -23.49 20.32 -9.50
C VAL A 164 -24.04 20.42 -10.94
N ASP A 165 -25.32 20.77 -11.10
CA ASP A 165 -25.92 20.88 -12.45
C ASP A 165 -25.27 22.02 -13.25
N SER A 166 -24.75 23.04 -12.58
CA SER A 166 -24.07 24.16 -13.23
C SER A 166 -22.66 23.81 -13.70
N ILE A 167 -21.93 22.93 -12.99
CA ILE A 167 -20.55 22.58 -13.34
C ILE A 167 -20.44 21.38 -14.29
N LEU A 168 -21.40 20.46 -14.26
CA LEU A 168 -21.33 19.22 -15.04
C LEU A 168 -21.09 19.46 -16.53
N PRO A 169 -21.77 20.40 -17.21
CA PRO A 169 -21.49 20.69 -18.62
C PRO A 169 -20.02 21.02 -18.88
N SER A 170 -19.41 21.89 -18.06
CA SER A 170 -18.02 22.29 -18.21
C SER A 170 -17.04 21.14 -17.95
N VAL A 171 -17.32 20.29 -16.95
CA VAL A 171 -16.49 19.11 -16.66
C VAL A 171 -16.60 18.07 -17.77
N VAL A 172 -17.80 17.87 -18.34
CA VAL A 172 -18.02 16.98 -19.50
C VAL A 172 -17.27 17.50 -20.73
N ASP A 173 -17.37 18.80 -21.01
CA ASP A 173 -16.66 19.42 -22.13
C ASP A 173 -15.15 19.28 -21.97
N LEU A 174 -14.62 19.50 -20.77
CA LEU A 174 -13.20 19.31 -20.47
C LEU A 174 -12.76 17.85 -20.65
N PHE A 175 -13.55 16.90 -20.16
CA PHE A 175 -13.30 15.47 -20.35
C PHE A 175 -13.28 15.07 -21.83
N CYS A 176 -14.18 15.66 -22.65
CA CYS A 176 -14.32 15.31 -24.07
C CYS A 176 -13.27 15.97 -24.97
N CYS A 177 -12.72 17.12 -24.57
CA CYS A 177 -11.84 17.92 -25.41
C CYS A 177 -10.35 17.85 -25.02
N THR A 178 -10.00 17.17 -23.93
CA THR A 178 -8.61 17.10 -23.46
C THR A 178 -7.83 15.95 -24.08
N ASP A 179 -6.57 16.21 -24.46
CA ASP A 179 -5.60 15.18 -24.84
C ASP A 179 -4.76 14.69 -23.65
N SER A 180 -4.88 15.34 -22.49
CA SER A 180 -4.10 14.99 -21.29
C SER A 180 -4.75 13.86 -20.52
N ALA A 181 -4.03 12.73 -20.40
CA ALA A 181 -4.49 11.58 -19.61
C ALA A 181 -4.75 11.94 -18.14
N HIS A 182 -3.99 12.87 -17.56
CA HIS A 182 -4.19 13.32 -16.18
C HIS A 182 -5.48 14.14 -16.04
N VAL A 183 -5.77 15.06 -16.98
CA VAL A 183 -7.04 15.81 -17.00
C VAL A 183 -8.21 14.84 -17.20
N SER A 184 -8.10 13.95 -18.18
CA SER A 184 -9.16 12.98 -18.52
C SER A 184 -9.49 12.07 -17.34
N ASN A 185 -8.48 11.52 -16.66
CA ASN A 185 -8.71 10.68 -15.47
C ASN A 185 -9.30 11.47 -14.29
N GLY A 186 -8.83 12.69 -14.06
CA GLY A 186 -9.33 13.55 -12.97
C GLY A 186 -10.78 13.97 -13.18
N THR A 187 -11.10 14.47 -14.38
CA THR A 187 -12.48 14.81 -14.75
C THR A 187 -13.39 13.58 -14.77
N ALA A 188 -12.91 12.43 -15.24
CA ALA A 188 -13.68 11.18 -15.16
C ALA A 188 -14.03 10.78 -13.73
N ARG A 189 -13.16 11.06 -12.74
CA ARG A 189 -13.46 10.82 -11.32
C ARG A 189 -14.61 11.69 -10.84
N ILE A 190 -14.60 12.98 -11.17
CA ILE A 190 -15.66 13.93 -10.81
C ILE A 190 -16.98 13.49 -11.48
N LEU A 191 -16.96 13.20 -12.78
CA LEU A 191 -18.14 12.73 -13.52
C LEU A 191 -18.66 11.40 -13.00
N LEU A 192 -17.78 10.49 -12.58
CA LEU A 192 -18.17 9.21 -12.00
C LEU A 192 -18.91 9.41 -10.66
N HIS A 193 -18.42 10.33 -9.82
CA HIS A 193 -19.07 10.69 -8.56
C HIS A 193 -20.50 11.21 -8.80
N PHE A 194 -20.72 11.99 -9.86
CA PHE A 194 -22.01 12.58 -10.21
C PHE A 194 -22.76 11.85 -11.33
N ALA A 195 -22.42 10.59 -11.60
CA ALA A 195 -22.92 9.87 -12.78
C ALA A 195 -24.46 9.78 -12.85
N ASP A 196 -25.14 9.70 -11.70
CA ASP A 196 -26.60 9.64 -11.62
C ASP A 196 -27.31 10.95 -12.01
N ARG A 197 -26.55 12.04 -12.19
CA ARG A 197 -27.06 13.37 -12.58
C ARG A 197 -26.75 13.75 -14.02
N LEU A 198 -26.01 12.92 -14.74
CA LEU A 198 -25.68 13.18 -16.13
C LEU A 198 -26.93 13.09 -16.99
N ASP A 199 -27.14 14.09 -17.84
CA ASP A 199 -28.22 14.03 -18.82
C ASP A 199 -27.86 13.10 -20.01
N ARG A 200 -28.85 12.86 -20.87
CA ARG A 200 -28.70 11.96 -22.03
C ARG A 200 -27.64 12.45 -23.03
N SER A 201 -27.55 13.77 -23.25
CA SER A 201 -26.58 14.36 -24.18
C SER A 201 -25.16 14.26 -23.64
N GLN A 202 -24.96 14.55 -22.36
CA GLN A 202 -23.70 14.40 -21.65
C GLN A 202 -23.22 12.95 -21.65
N THR A 203 -24.12 12.03 -21.34
CA THR A 203 -23.85 10.59 -21.39
C THR A 203 -23.41 10.15 -22.79
N GLN A 204 -24.08 10.64 -23.84
CA GLN A 204 -23.72 10.31 -25.21
C GLN A 204 -22.34 10.86 -25.60
N CYS A 205 -22.00 12.08 -25.16
CA CYS A 205 -20.68 12.67 -25.37
C CYS A 205 -19.59 11.83 -24.68
N ILE A 206 -19.77 11.48 -23.40
CA ILE A 206 -18.82 10.66 -22.64
C ILE A 206 -18.59 9.32 -23.34
N ILE A 207 -19.65 8.60 -23.72
CA ILE A 207 -19.52 7.30 -24.37
C ILE A 207 -18.78 7.42 -25.71
N LYS A 208 -19.10 8.45 -26.51
CA LYS A 208 -18.42 8.68 -27.78
C LYS A 208 -16.93 8.98 -27.58
N THR A 209 -16.59 9.81 -26.60
CA THR A 209 -15.20 10.13 -26.24
C THR A 209 -14.43 8.88 -25.84
N VAL A 210 -14.99 8.04 -24.97
CA VAL A 210 -14.36 6.78 -24.54
C VAL A 210 -14.22 5.78 -25.69
N GLN A 211 -15.20 5.72 -26.60
CA GLN A 211 -15.17 4.88 -27.80
C GLN A 211 -14.09 5.31 -28.81
N SER A 212 -13.94 6.63 -29.04
CA SER A 212 -12.92 7.17 -29.94
C SER A 212 -11.53 7.23 -29.32
N GLY A 213 -11.46 7.36 -27.99
CA GLY A 213 -10.22 7.47 -27.22
C GLY A 213 -9.39 6.20 -27.20
N GLY A 214 -8.08 6.35 -26.97
CA GLY A 214 -7.15 5.23 -26.83
C GLY A 214 -7.28 4.50 -25.50
N ALA A 215 -6.19 3.86 -25.08
CA ALA A 215 -6.10 3.32 -23.72
C ALA A 215 -6.12 4.48 -22.70
N ALA A 216 -7.04 4.43 -21.74
CA ALA A 216 -7.25 5.43 -20.69
C ALA A 216 -7.11 4.78 -19.30
N GLY A 217 -7.22 5.57 -18.23
CA GLY A 217 -7.19 5.04 -16.87
C GLY A 217 -8.48 4.29 -16.51
N ASP A 218 -8.38 3.41 -15.51
CA ASP A 218 -9.46 2.52 -15.07
C ASP A 218 -10.77 3.26 -14.72
N VAL A 219 -10.66 4.48 -14.16
CA VAL A 219 -11.78 5.35 -13.79
C VAL A 219 -12.63 5.78 -14.99
N VAL A 220 -12.02 5.95 -16.17
CA VAL A 220 -12.72 6.34 -17.40
C VAL A 220 -13.67 5.24 -17.87
N TYR A 221 -13.22 3.99 -17.79
CA TYR A 221 -14.05 2.83 -18.15
C TYR A 221 -15.14 2.57 -17.10
N GLN A 222 -14.87 2.85 -15.83
CA GLN A 222 -15.89 2.83 -14.78
C GLN A 222 -16.97 3.88 -15.01
N LEU A 223 -16.58 5.11 -15.39
CA LEU A 223 -17.51 6.17 -15.76
C LEU A 223 -18.41 5.73 -16.91
N ALA A 224 -17.85 5.22 -18.00
CA ALA A 224 -18.64 4.76 -19.15
C ALA A 224 -19.67 3.70 -18.73
N ALA A 225 -19.25 2.70 -17.95
CA ALA A 225 -20.13 1.64 -17.45
C ALA A 225 -21.22 2.15 -16.48
N ARG A 226 -20.92 3.18 -15.67
CA ARG A 226 -21.87 3.77 -14.72
C ARG A 226 -22.85 4.74 -15.38
N ALA A 227 -22.36 5.57 -16.30
CA ALA A 227 -23.16 6.54 -17.04
C ALA A 227 -24.11 5.86 -18.03
N ARG A 228 -23.71 4.73 -18.63
CA ARG A 228 -24.56 3.96 -19.54
C ARG A 228 -24.59 2.46 -19.18
N PRO A 229 -25.33 2.07 -18.13
CA PRO A 229 -25.35 0.70 -17.64
C PRO A 229 -26.14 -0.27 -18.54
N ASP A 230 -26.80 0.21 -19.60
CA ASP A 230 -27.65 -0.54 -20.53
C ASP A 230 -26.99 -0.82 -21.90
N MET A 231 -25.70 -0.49 -22.06
CA MET A 231 -24.94 -0.74 -23.30
C MET A 231 -25.06 -2.21 -23.79
N THR A 232 -25.15 -2.40 -25.12
CA THR A 232 -25.32 -3.72 -25.76
C THR A 232 -24.24 -4.02 -26.80
N LEU A 233 -23.97 -5.31 -27.05
CA LEU A 233 -23.03 -5.78 -28.08
C LEU A 233 -23.41 -5.39 -29.51
N SER A 234 -24.70 -5.20 -29.78
CA SER A 234 -25.22 -4.80 -31.10
C SER A 234 -25.13 -3.29 -31.36
N ASP A 235 -24.90 -2.48 -30.32
CA ASP A 235 -24.91 -1.03 -30.43
C ASP A 235 -23.64 -0.40 -29.84
N ASP A 236 -23.65 0.02 -28.58
CA ASP A 236 -22.54 0.77 -27.97
C ASP A 236 -21.25 -0.05 -27.82
N LEU A 237 -21.35 -1.36 -27.66
CA LEU A 237 -20.20 -2.25 -27.49
C LEU A 237 -19.82 -2.97 -28.79
N ALA A 238 -20.40 -2.55 -29.92
CA ALA A 238 -20.08 -3.08 -31.23
C ALA A 238 -18.62 -2.76 -31.59
N PRO A 239 -17.81 -3.73 -32.06
CA PRO A 239 -16.37 -3.52 -32.30
C PRO A 239 -16.04 -2.34 -33.22
N ASN A 240 -16.89 -2.06 -34.21
CA ASN A 240 -16.69 -0.98 -35.18
C ASN A 240 -16.84 0.44 -34.59
N LYS A 241 -17.37 0.59 -33.37
CA LYS A 241 -17.46 1.88 -32.68
C LYS A 241 -16.22 2.23 -31.87
N TRP A 242 -15.37 1.25 -31.58
CA TRP A 242 -14.23 1.42 -30.68
C TRP A 242 -12.94 1.51 -31.47
N SER A 243 -12.12 2.52 -31.15
CA SER A 243 -10.76 2.63 -31.71
C SER A 243 -9.78 1.63 -31.07
N SER A 244 -10.11 1.14 -29.86
CA SER A 244 -9.28 0.22 -29.07
C SER A 244 -10.10 -0.95 -28.52
N GLU A 245 -9.74 -2.16 -28.95
CA GLU A 245 -10.34 -3.41 -28.46
C GLU A 245 -10.06 -3.65 -26.96
N THR A 246 -8.90 -3.18 -26.46
CA THR A 246 -8.56 -3.20 -25.04
C THR A 246 -9.52 -2.30 -24.24
N ALA A 247 -9.77 -1.07 -24.73
CA ALA A 247 -10.69 -0.12 -24.08
C ALA A 247 -12.12 -0.66 -24.05
N ARG A 248 -12.56 -1.25 -25.17
CA ARG A 248 -13.86 -1.93 -25.28
C ARG A 248 -14.00 -3.04 -24.25
N SER A 249 -12.99 -3.92 -24.19
CA SER A 249 -12.97 -5.04 -23.25
C SER A 249 -12.97 -4.56 -21.80
N GLN A 250 -12.19 -3.53 -21.44
CA GLN A 250 -12.19 -2.97 -20.09
C GLN A 250 -13.55 -2.39 -19.71
N THR A 251 -14.20 -1.67 -20.64
CA THR A 251 -15.55 -1.13 -20.43
C THR A 251 -16.58 -2.24 -20.21
N ILE A 252 -16.56 -3.31 -21.02
CA ILE A 252 -17.43 -4.48 -20.83
C ILE A 252 -17.23 -5.07 -19.43
N MET A 253 -15.98 -5.18 -18.98
CA MET A 253 -15.67 -5.76 -17.67
C MET A 253 -16.16 -4.88 -16.51
N LYS A 254 -16.09 -3.55 -16.64
CA LYS A 254 -16.70 -2.63 -15.66
C LYS A 254 -18.22 -2.73 -15.65
N LEU A 255 -18.84 -2.86 -16.83
CA LEU A 255 -20.28 -3.05 -16.99
C LEU A 255 -20.77 -4.35 -16.33
N VAL A 256 -20.05 -5.45 -16.56
CA VAL A 256 -20.37 -6.76 -15.97
C VAL A 256 -20.29 -6.71 -14.44
N ARG A 257 -19.27 -6.03 -13.88
CA ARG A 257 -19.13 -5.88 -12.42
C ARG A 257 -20.19 -4.99 -11.79
N SER A 258 -20.58 -3.91 -12.46
CA SER A 258 -21.60 -2.98 -11.94
C SER A 258 -23.02 -3.56 -12.03
N SER A 259 -23.26 -4.47 -12.98
CA SER A 259 -24.58 -5.04 -13.26
C SER A 259 -24.55 -6.56 -13.45
N PRO A 260 -24.28 -7.35 -12.40
CA PRO A 260 -24.10 -8.81 -12.51
C PRO A 260 -25.40 -9.58 -12.83
N LYS A 261 -26.57 -8.93 -12.78
CA LYS A 261 -27.88 -9.56 -13.02
C LYS A 261 -28.38 -9.41 -14.46
N ARG A 262 -27.51 -8.98 -15.39
CA ARG A 262 -27.87 -8.78 -16.79
C ARG A 262 -28.18 -10.09 -17.51
N SER A 263 -29.16 -10.07 -18.40
CA SER A 263 -29.55 -11.23 -19.20
C SER A 263 -28.51 -11.61 -20.26
N ASP A 264 -27.74 -10.64 -20.76
CA ASP A 264 -26.68 -10.82 -21.77
C ASP A 264 -25.28 -11.03 -21.17
N LEU A 265 -25.18 -11.27 -19.86
CA LEU A 265 -23.91 -11.46 -19.15
C LEU A 265 -23.01 -12.51 -19.82
N SER A 266 -23.60 -13.62 -20.27
CA SER A 266 -22.85 -14.70 -20.92
C SER A 266 -22.20 -14.23 -22.22
N ASP A 267 -22.91 -13.44 -23.03
CA ASP A 267 -22.42 -12.95 -24.32
C ASP A 267 -21.35 -11.88 -24.14
N LEU A 268 -21.51 -11.01 -23.13
CA LEU A 268 -20.52 -10.01 -22.74
C LEU A 268 -19.22 -10.68 -22.31
N LEU A 269 -19.30 -11.70 -21.45
CA LEU A 269 -18.12 -12.45 -21.01
C LEU A 269 -17.47 -13.21 -22.16
N ALA A 270 -18.24 -13.91 -22.99
CA ALA A 270 -17.73 -14.59 -24.18
C ALA A 270 -16.96 -13.63 -25.10
N THR A 271 -17.50 -12.43 -25.31
CA THR A 271 -16.87 -11.40 -26.13
C THR A 271 -15.50 -10.98 -25.60
N VAL A 272 -15.36 -10.83 -24.28
CA VAL A 272 -14.07 -10.50 -23.66
C VAL A 272 -13.12 -11.71 -23.71
N PHE A 273 -13.62 -12.93 -23.44
CA PHE A 273 -12.82 -14.17 -23.51
C PHE A 273 -12.23 -14.45 -24.89
N LEU A 274 -12.95 -14.12 -25.96
CA LEU A 274 -12.48 -14.33 -27.32
C LEU A 274 -11.55 -13.21 -27.80
N SER A 275 -11.42 -12.12 -27.05
CA SER A 275 -10.62 -10.97 -27.45
C SER A 275 -9.12 -11.25 -27.30
N PRO A 276 -8.32 -11.03 -28.36
CA PRO A 276 -6.88 -11.24 -28.30
C PRO A 276 -6.15 -10.16 -27.48
N CYS A 277 -6.84 -9.13 -27.00
CA CYS A 277 -6.23 -8.01 -26.29
C CYS A 277 -6.31 -8.13 -24.75
N VAL A 278 -7.00 -9.16 -24.24
CA VAL A 278 -7.31 -9.26 -22.81
C VAL A 278 -6.19 -9.93 -22.03
N LYS A 279 -5.86 -9.32 -20.88
CA LYS A 279 -4.90 -9.82 -19.90
C LYS A 279 -5.62 -10.59 -18.78
N LEU A 280 -4.91 -11.49 -18.12
CA LEU A 280 -5.43 -12.33 -17.05
C LEU A 280 -6.03 -11.52 -15.89
N SER A 281 -5.35 -10.45 -15.45
CA SER A 281 -5.83 -9.48 -14.44
C SER A 281 -7.25 -8.97 -14.66
N MET A 282 -7.68 -8.84 -15.93
CA MET A 282 -9.05 -8.43 -16.23
C MET A 282 -10.04 -9.51 -15.79
N PHE A 283 -9.73 -10.79 -16.05
CA PHE A 283 -10.61 -11.92 -15.74
C PHE A 283 -10.59 -12.36 -14.28
N VAL A 284 -9.44 -12.25 -13.62
CA VAL A 284 -9.27 -12.58 -12.20
C VAL A 284 -10.38 -11.94 -11.35
N ASN A 285 -10.79 -10.74 -11.72
CA ASN A 285 -11.79 -9.94 -11.00
C ASN A 285 -13.26 -10.25 -11.34
N VAL A 286 -13.54 -11.07 -12.34
CA VAL A 286 -14.94 -11.41 -12.74
C VAL A 286 -15.21 -12.90 -12.75
N ILE A 287 -14.18 -13.74 -12.56
CA ILE A 287 -14.37 -15.18 -12.56
C ILE A 287 -15.42 -15.59 -11.52
N GLU A 288 -15.47 -14.92 -10.38
CA GLU A 288 -16.46 -15.09 -9.30
C GLU A 288 -17.92 -14.86 -9.74
N LEU A 289 -18.16 -14.13 -10.83
CA LEU A 289 -19.49 -13.86 -11.36
C LEU A 289 -20.03 -14.99 -12.25
N LEU A 290 -19.17 -15.90 -12.70
CA LEU A 290 -19.57 -17.08 -13.48
C LEU A 290 -20.22 -18.10 -12.55
N ASP A 291 -21.34 -18.72 -12.96
CA ASP A 291 -21.82 -19.96 -12.34
C ASP A 291 -20.88 -21.15 -12.67
N GLY A 292 -21.06 -22.28 -11.97
CA GLY A 292 -20.17 -23.45 -12.12
C GLY A 292 -20.18 -24.06 -13.52
N GLU A 293 -21.34 -24.10 -14.19
CA GLU A 293 -21.47 -24.65 -15.53
C GLU A 293 -20.74 -23.76 -16.55
N LYS A 294 -20.92 -22.44 -16.48
CA LYS A 294 -20.23 -21.50 -17.36
C LYS A 294 -18.74 -21.50 -17.10
N LEU A 295 -18.31 -21.53 -15.84
CA LEU A 295 -16.87 -21.61 -15.51
C LEU A 295 -16.23 -22.83 -16.19
N LYS A 296 -16.87 -24.00 -16.09
CA LYS A 296 -16.40 -25.23 -16.76
C LYS A 296 -16.37 -25.05 -18.29
N SER A 297 -17.38 -24.40 -18.88
CA SER A 297 -17.43 -24.15 -20.33
C SER A 297 -16.29 -23.26 -20.84
N TYR A 298 -15.80 -22.32 -20.02
CA TYR A 298 -14.69 -21.42 -20.36
C TYR A 298 -13.31 -21.94 -19.93
N LEU A 299 -13.24 -23.07 -19.23
CA LEU A 299 -12.01 -23.55 -18.61
C LEU A 299 -10.87 -23.74 -19.61
N MET A 300 -11.17 -24.26 -20.80
CA MET A 300 -10.18 -24.46 -21.86
C MET A 300 -9.61 -23.13 -22.39
N GLU A 301 -10.44 -22.10 -22.50
CA GLU A 301 -9.97 -20.77 -22.90
C GLU A 301 -9.16 -20.11 -21.78
N VAL A 302 -9.60 -20.23 -20.52
CA VAL A 302 -8.81 -19.80 -19.36
C VAL A 302 -7.43 -20.44 -19.39
N CYS A 303 -7.34 -21.75 -19.59
CA CYS A 303 -6.05 -22.47 -19.67
C CYS A 303 -5.15 -21.95 -20.79
N ARG A 304 -5.70 -21.54 -21.94
CA ARG A 304 -4.94 -20.93 -23.04
C ARG A 304 -4.29 -19.61 -22.62
N PHE A 305 -4.94 -18.82 -21.77
CA PHE A 305 -4.37 -17.57 -21.24
C PHE A 305 -3.25 -17.79 -20.22
N LEU A 306 -3.36 -18.82 -19.37
CA LEU A 306 -2.39 -19.08 -18.29
C LEU A 306 -0.97 -19.39 -18.84
N LEU A 307 -0.87 -19.88 -20.06
CA LEU A 307 0.39 -20.18 -20.75
C LEU A 307 1.09 -18.95 -21.33
N ASP A 308 0.35 -17.90 -21.67
CA ASP A 308 0.93 -16.71 -22.29
C ASP A 308 1.52 -15.79 -21.21
N ARG A 309 2.84 -15.91 -20.99
CA ARG A 309 3.60 -15.09 -20.03
C ARG A 309 3.38 -13.58 -20.20
N ARG A 310 3.07 -13.09 -21.42
CA ARG A 310 2.82 -11.65 -21.66
C ARG A 310 1.44 -11.22 -21.17
N ARG A 311 0.49 -12.15 -21.12
CA ARG A 311 -0.90 -11.90 -20.71
C ARG A 311 -1.17 -12.31 -19.26
N SER A 312 -0.32 -13.14 -18.67
CA SER A 312 -0.48 -13.68 -17.32
C SER A 312 0.81 -13.50 -16.52
N PRO A 313 1.08 -12.28 -16.02
CA PRO A 313 2.08 -12.03 -14.98
C PRO A 313 1.90 -13.01 -13.81
N LEU A 314 2.99 -13.30 -13.07
CA LEU A 314 2.96 -14.25 -11.97
C LEU A 314 1.92 -13.91 -10.90
N SER A 315 1.78 -12.63 -10.55
CA SER A 315 0.76 -12.16 -9.60
C SER A 315 -0.67 -12.49 -10.04
N ASP A 316 -0.99 -12.25 -11.32
CA ASP A 316 -2.31 -12.54 -11.87
C ASP A 316 -2.56 -14.05 -11.94
N LEU A 317 -1.52 -14.83 -12.25
CA LEU A 317 -1.59 -16.29 -12.28
C LEU A 317 -1.83 -16.86 -10.88
N GLN A 318 -1.11 -16.37 -9.88
CA GLN A 318 -1.29 -16.75 -8.48
C GLN A 318 -2.73 -16.48 -8.02
N GLU A 319 -3.24 -15.26 -8.24
CA GLU A 319 -4.61 -14.90 -7.85
C GLU A 319 -5.64 -15.76 -8.60
N MET A 320 -5.42 -16.00 -9.90
CA MET A 320 -6.30 -16.88 -10.68
C MET A 320 -6.30 -18.32 -10.15
N LEU A 321 -5.13 -18.90 -9.83
CA LEU A 321 -5.03 -20.26 -9.30
C LEU A 321 -5.72 -20.40 -7.94
N SER A 322 -5.61 -19.39 -7.07
CA SER A 322 -6.34 -19.35 -5.80
C SER A 322 -7.87 -19.39 -6.03
N LYS A 323 -8.38 -18.53 -6.91
CA LYS A 323 -9.83 -18.46 -7.23
C LYS A 323 -10.34 -19.72 -7.92
N LEU A 324 -9.58 -20.30 -8.86
CA LEU A 324 -9.93 -21.57 -9.50
C LEU A 324 -9.91 -22.72 -8.48
N SER A 325 -8.91 -22.75 -7.60
CA SER A 325 -8.80 -23.76 -6.56
C SER A 325 -9.99 -23.76 -5.62
N ALA A 326 -10.58 -22.60 -5.32
CA ALA A 326 -11.75 -22.51 -4.45
C ALA A 326 -13.06 -23.00 -5.13
N ARG A 327 -13.09 -23.07 -6.46
CA ARG A 327 -14.33 -23.20 -7.23
C ARG A 327 -14.45 -24.46 -8.07
N LEU A 328 -13.34 -25.00 -8.55
CA LEU A 328 -13.33 -26.22 -9.35
C LEU A 328 -13.45 -27.46 -8.46
N ASP A 329 -13.73 -28.62 -9.04
CA ASP A 329 -13.43 -29.89 -8.37
C ASP A 329 -11.95 -30.25 -8.59
N VAL A 330 -11.46 -31.30 -7.92
CA VAL A 330 -10.04 -31.68 -8.00
C VAL A 330 -9.65 -32.12 -9.42
N ALA A 331 -10.55 -32.77 -10.15
CA ALA A 331 -10.29 -33.24 -11.50
C ALA A 331 -10.14 -32.08 -12.50
N ASP A 332 -11.04 -31.10 -12.44
CA ASP A 332 -10.95 -29.90 -13.28
C ASP A 332 -9.72 -29.06 -12.93
N LEU A 333 -9.38 -28.95 -11.64
CA LEU A 333 -8.16 -28.27 -11.22
C LEU A 333 -6.91 -28.98 -11.75
N ALA A 334 -6.88 -30.31 -11.75
CA ALA A 334 -5.77 -31.07 -12.34
C ALA A 334 -5.59 -30.72 -13.83
N VAL A 335 -6.68 -30.56 -14.59
CA VAL A 335 -6.60 -30.09 -15.99
C VAL A 335 -5.96 -28.71 -16.10
N VAL A 336 -6.30 -27.78 -15.21
CA VAL A 336 -5.68 -26.43 -15.17
C VAL A 336 -4.18 -26.53 -14.89
N LEU A 337 -3.79 -27.31 -13.88
CA LEU A 337 -2.40 -27.46 -13.46
C LEU A 337 -1.55 -28.18 -14.50
N ASP A 338 -2.09 -29.18 -15.19
CA ASP A 338 -1.41 -29.83 -16.31
C ASP A 338 -1.09 -28.81 -17.42
N ARG A 339 -2.04 -27.93 -17.72
CA ARG A 339 -1.85 -26.89 -18.74
C ARG A 339 -0.86 -25.81 -18.32
N CYS A 340 -0.85 -25.38 -17.06
CA CYS A 340 0.11 -24.38 -16.58
C CYS A 340 1.40 -24.99 -16.02
N PHE A 341 1.60 -26.30 -16.14
CA PHE A 341 2.74 -27.04 -15.57
C PHE A 341 4.12 -26.38 -15.82
N PRO A 342 4.46 -25.91 -17.05
CA PRO A 342 5.77 -25.30 -17.30
C PRO A 342 6.06 -24.05 -16.46
N ARG A 343 5.02 -23.48 -15.83
CA ARG A 343 5.09 -22.28 -15.02
C ARG A 343 5.01 -22.54 -13.52
N LEU A 344 4.61 -23.73 -13.08
CA LEU A 344 4.41 -24.03 -11.66
C LEU A 344 5.69 -23.92 -10.81
N LEU A 345 6.86 -24.00 -11.46
CA LEU A 345 8.17 -23.82 -10.82
C LEU A 345 8.77 -22.43 -11.06
N GLU A 346 8.03 -21.49 -11.64
CA GLU A 346 8.47 -20.09 -11.75
C GLU A 346 8.47 -19.39 -10.38
N SER A 347 7.63 -19.84 -9.43
CA SER A 347 7.57 -19.30 -8.08
C SER A 347 6.82 -20.25 -7.14
N PRO A 348 7.24 -20.40 -5.87
CA PRO A 348 6.52 -21.22 -4.89
C PRO A 348 5.09 -20.72 -4.62
N CYS A 349 4.84 -19.41 -4.81
CA CYS A 349 3.54 -18.79 -4.53
C CYS A 349 2.39 -19.38 -5.34
N LEU A 350 2.67 -19.98 -6.51
CA LEU A 350 1.68 -20.62 -7.35
C LEU A 350 1.14 -21.91 -6.73
N ILE A 351 2.01 -22.68 -6.10
CA ILE A 351 1.64 -23.91 -5.39
C ILE A 351 1.03 -23.58 -4.03
N GLU A 352 1.55 -22.57 -3.33
CA GLU A 352 0.98 -22.02 -2.10
C GLU A 352 -0.48 -21.59 -2.31
N ALA A 353 -0.77 -20.83 -3.37
CA ALA A 353 -2.12 -20.37 -3.68
C ALA A 353 -3.14 -21.51 -3.80
N ILE A 354 -2.71 -22.71 -4.20
CA ILE A 354 -3.54 -23.90 -4.28
C ILE A 354 -3.65 -24.57 -2.89
N CYS A 355 -2.52 -24.68 -2.19
CA CYS A 355 -2.43 -25.33 -0.88
C CYS A 355 -3.16 -24.55 0.22
N ASP A 356 -3.16 -23.22 0.17
CA ASP A 356 -3.89 -22.36 1.11
C ASP A 356 -5.40 -22.61 1.05
N VAL A 357 -5.91 -22.93 -0.14
CA VAL A 357 -7.34 -23.17 -0.37
C VAL A 357 -7.73 -24.62 -0.10
N ARG A 358 -6.89 -25.58 -0.50
CA ARG A 358 -7.22 -27.02 -0.47
C ARG A 358 -6.50 -27.82 0.62
N GLY A 359 -5.61 -27.19 1.36
CA GLY A 359 -4.69 -27.84 2.28
C GLY A 359 -3.45 -28.40 1.59
N GLN A 360 -2.40 -28.61 2.39
CA GLN A 360 -1.07 -29.05 1.97
C GLN A 360 -1.03 -30.46 1.34
N ASN A 361 -2.08 -31.26 1.54
CA ASN A 361 -2.19 -32.61 0.99
C ASN A 361 -2.94 -32.68 -0.35
N CYS A 362 -3.29 -31.54 -0.95
CA CYS A 362 -4.12 -31.50 -2.16
C CYS A 362 -3.53 -32.29 -3.34
N LEU A 363 -2.20 -32.33 -3.48
CA LEU A 363 -1.50 -33.08 -4.54
C LEU A 363 -1.46 -34.60 -4.29
N SER A 364 -1.94 -35.08 -3.13
CA SER A 364 -2.02 -36.51 -2.83
C SER A 364 -3.28 -37.18 -3.40
N ASP A 365 -4.24 -36.41 -3.93
CA ASP A 365 -5.44 -36.94 -4.57
C ASP A 365 -5.10 -37.76 -5.84
N PRO A 366 -5.78 -38.89 -6.11
CA PRO A 366 -5.55 -39.67 -7.31
C PRO A 366 -5.58 -38.88 -8.62
N ALA A 367 -6.44 -37.86 -8.74
CA ALA A 367 -6.54 -37.01 -9.92
C ALA A 367 -5.29 -36.14 -10.14
N MET A 368 -4.49 -35.89 -9.10
CA MET A 368 -3.26 -35.08 -9.14
C MET A 368 -2.00 -35.92 -9.36
N THR A 369 -2.11 -37.25 -9.48
CA THR A 369 -0.96 -38.17 -9.53
C THR A 369 0.06 -37.81 -10.61
N ASP A 370 -0.38 -37.58 -11.85
CA ASP A 370 0.54 -37.23 -12.95
C ASP A 370 1.30 -35.94 -12.68
N ILE A 371 0.59 -34.90 -12.22
CA ILE A 371 1.17 -33.58 -11.91
C ILE A 371 2.16 -33.71 -10.74
N ARG A 372 1.76 -34.42 -9.68
CA ARG A 372 2.61 -34.68 -8.52
C ARG A 372 3.89 -35.39 -8.92
N ASP A 373 3.80 -36.47 -9.69
CA ASP A 373 4.95 -37.28 -10.06
C ASP A 373 5.91 -36.51 -10.98
N ARG A 374 5.37 -35.69 -11.88
CA ARG A 374 6.16 -34.77 -12.71
C ARG A 374 6.81 -33.65 -11.89
N LEU A 375 6.09 -33.03 -10.96
CA LEU A 375 6.66 -32.02 -10.06
C LEU A 375 7.76 -32.62 -9.19
N ALA A 376 7.58 -33.83 -8.66
CA ALA A 376 8.59 -34.53 -7.88
C ALA A 376 9.89 -34.74 -8.68
N LEU A 377 9.78 -35.12 -9.95
CA LEU A 377 10.94 -35.25 -10.84
C LEU A 377 11.64 -33.91 -11.07
N GLU A 378 10.89 -32.84 -11.34
CA GLU A 378 11.48 -31.51 -11.57
C GLU A 378 12.09 -30.92 -10.30
N ILE A 379 11.49 -31.11 -9.12
CA ILE A 379 12.07 -30.72 -7.83
C ILE A 379 13.41 -31.43 -7.58
N THR A 380 13.47 -32.73 -7.88
CA THR A 380 14.72 -33.52 -7.76
C THR A 380 15.82 -32.98 -8.68
N LYS A 381 15.48 -32.46 -9.86
CA LYS A 381 16.45 -31.81 -10.76
C LYS A 381 16.82 -30.41 -10.25
N ALA A 382 15.82 -29.65 -9.82
CA ALA A 382 15.95 -28.26 -9.42
C ALA A 382 16.88 -28.10 -8.21
N ILE A 383 16.84 -29.02 -7.24
CA ILE A 383 17.70 -28.94 -6.06
C ILE A 383 19.20 -29.09 -6.38
N MET A 384 19.54 -29.72 -7.50
CA MET A 384 20.93 -29.87 -7.99
C MET A 384 21.32 -28.79 -9.02
N HIS A 385 20.46 -27.81 -9.27
CA HIS A 385 20.67 -26.80 -10.28
C HIS A 385 21.77 -25.81 -9.88
N SER A 386 22.50 -25.24 -10.85
CA SER A 386 23.57 -24.28 -10.58
C SER A 386 23.04 -22.92 -10.09
N ASP A 387 21.88 -22.51 -10.61
CA ASP A 387 21.18 -21.30 -10.19
C ASP A 387 20.54 -21.49 -8.82
N TRP A 388 20.80 -20.55 -7.92
CA TRP A 388 20.29 -20.59 -6.55
C TRP A 388 18.79 -20.30 -6.49
N GLU A 389 18.24 -19.48 -7.38
CA GLU A 389 16.80 -19.15 -7.39
C GLU A 389 15.95 -20.40 -7.67
N VAL A 390 16.48 -21.28 -8.53
CA VAL A 390 15.85 -22.57 -8.86
C VAL A 390 15.89 -23.53 -7.67
N ARG A 391 17.02 -23.60 -6.95
CA ARG A 391 17.14 -24.41 -5.73
C ARG A 391 16.21 -23.91 -4.62
N ASP A 392 16.20 -22.60 -4.41
CA ASP A 392 15.36 -21.92 -3.43
C ASP A 392 13.88 -22.19 -3.68
N THR A 393 13.41 -21.97 -4.92
CA THR A 393 12.02 -22.26 -5.33
C THR A 393 11.64 -23.72 -5.07
N ALA A 394 12.53 -24.68 -5.36
CA ALA A 394 12.26 -26.09 -5.12
C ALA A 394 12.12 -26.42 -3.62
N LEU A 395 12.97 -25.80 -2.77
CA LEU A 395 12.90 -25.95 -1.32
C LEU A 395 11.62 -25.34 -0.75
N GLU A 396 11.25 -24.13 -1.19
CA GLU A 396 10.03 -23.46 -0.72
C GLU A 396 8.76 -24.25 -1.13
N ILE A 397 8.70 -24.77 -2.36
CA ILE A 397 7.60 -25.66 -2.78
C ILE A 397 7.51 -26.90 -1.88
N ALA A 398 8.63 -27.50 -1.51
CA ALA A 398 8.65 -28.68 -0.65
C ALA A 398 8.39 -28.35 0.83
N ALA A 399 8.68 -27.13 1.28
CA ALA A 399 8.28 -26.63 2.59
C ALA A 399 6.75 -26.58 2.68
N VAL A 400 6.10 -26.06 1.63
CA VAL A 400 4.64 -25.90 1.51
C VAL A 400 3.92 -27.24 1.27
N VAL A 401 4.52 -28.13 0.48
CA VAL A 401 3.93 -29.43 0.11
C VAL A 401 4.79 -30.58 0.66
N PRO A 402 4.40 -31.16 1.82
CA PRO A 402 5.22 -32.15 2.53
C PRO A 402 5.58 -33.40 1.70
N CYS A 403 4.74 -33.80 0.73
CA CYS A 403 5.02 -34.99 -0.07
C CYS A 403 6.26 -34.86 -0.98
N PHE A 404 6.78 -33.64 -1.19
CA PHE A 404 8.00 -33.42 -1.97
C PHE A 404 9.28 -33.40 -1.14
N ARG A 405 9.21 -33.26 0.18
CA ARG A 405 10.41 -33.22 1.06
C ARG A 405 11.33 -34.44 0.89
N PRO A 406 10.82 -35.68 0.75
CA PRO A 406 11.69 -36.83 0.51
C PRO A 406 12.52 -36.75 -0.78
N MET A 407 12.11 -35.92 -1.74
CA MET A 407 12.81 -35.73 -3.03
C MET A 407 14.02 -34.81 -2.92
N LEU A 408 14.13 -34.03 -1.83
CA LEU A 408 15.21 -33.05 -1.64
C LEU A 408 16.55 -33.70 -1.26
N GLY A 409 16.54 -34.96 -0.82
CA GLY A 409 17.72 -35.62 -0.28
C GLY A 409 18.17 -35.03 1.07
N PRO A 410 19.45 -35.22 1.46
CA PRO A 410 19.95 -34.69 2.72
C PRO A 410 20.07 -33.16 2.67
N LEU A 411 19.40 -32.47 3.59
CA LEU A 411 19.33 -31.00 3.62
C LEU A 411 20.45 -30.34 4.43
N GLU A 412 21.05 -31.04 5.41
CA GLU A 412 22.15 -30.46 6.21
C GLU A 412 23.31 -29.90 5.38
N PRO A 413 23.78 -30.56 4.31
CA PRO A 413 24.83 -30.00 3.45
C PRO A 413 24.43 -28.66 2.82
N LEU A 414 23.16 -28.49 2.44
CA LEU A 414 22.66 -27.23 1.90
C LEU A 414 22.69 -26.15 2.98
N VAL A 415 22.16 -26.43 4.16
CA VAL A 415 22.17 -25.48 5.30
C VAL A 415 23.58 -25.04 5.67
N ARG A 416 24.58 -25.92 5.59
CA ARG A 416 25.95 -25.61 6.02
C ARG A 416 26.81 -24.95 4.94
N SER A 417 26.49 -25.15 3.66
CA SER A 417 27.48 -24.89 2.60
C SER A 417 26.92 -24.37 1.29
N ASP A 418 25.59 -24.22 1.12
CA ASP A 418 25.08 -23.57 -0.09
C ASP A 418 25.53 -22.10 -0.12
N PRO A 419 26.04 -21.60 -1.27
CA PRO A 419 26.49 -20.22 -1.38
C PRO A 419 25.37 -19.19 -1.17
N SER A 420 24.12 -19.54 -1.45
CA SER A 420 22.99 -18.61 -1.31
C SER A 420 22.38 -18.68 0.10
N PRO A 421 22.26 -17.54 0.82
CA PRO A 421 21.61 -17.53 2.12
C PRO A 421 20.13 -17.93 2.06
N TYR A 422 19.45 -17.63 0.96
CA TYR A 422 18.04 -18.01 0.76
C TYR A 422 17.89 -19.53 0.72
N VAL A 423 18.76 -20.22 -0.04
CA VAL A 423 18.77 -21.68 -0.11
C VAL A 423 19.10 -22.30 1.26
N ARG A 424 20.07 -21.74 2.00
CA ARG A 424 20.39 -22.22 3.36
C ARG A 424 19.19 -22.08 4.30
N ALA A 425 18.49 -20.94 4.26
CA ALA A 425 17.32 -20.68 5.08
C ALA A 425 16.13 -21.58 4.70
N ALA A 426 15.83 -21.73 3.41
CA ALA A 426 14.76 -22.59 2.91
C ALA A 426 15.00 -24.07 3.24
N ALA A 427 16.24 -24.55 3.13
CA ALA A 427 16.63 -25.90 3.55
C ALA A 427 16.45 -26.09 5.07
N LEU A 428 16.79 -25.08 5.88
CA LEU A 428 16.59 -25.12 7.32
C LEU A 428 15.10 -25.12 7.68
N ARG A 429 14.25 -24.34 6.99
CA ARG A 429 12.78 -24.37 7.16
C ARG A 429 12.20 -25.76 6.88
N CYS A 430 12.70 -26.44 5.85
CA CYS A 430 12.32 -27.83 5.55
C CYS A 430 12.70 -28.79 6.69
N LEU A 431 13.95 -28.71 7.19
CA LEU A 431 14.39 -29.53 8.34
C LEU A 431 13.57 -29.27 9.61
N ILE A 432 13.26 -28.01 9.90
CA ILE A 432 12.43 -27.62 11.05
C ILE A 432 11.03 -28.21 10.93
N SER A 433 10.45 -28.19 9.73
CA SER A 433 9.12 -28.76 9.47
C SER A 433 9.08 -30.28 9.69
N ASP A 434 10.22 -30.95 9.52
CA ASP A 434 10.42 -32.38 9.80
C ASP A 434 11.07 -32.63 11.16
N GLY A 435 11.11 -31.62 12.04
CA GLY A 435 11.90 -31.60 13.28
C GLY A 435 11.60 -32.73 14.27
N GLN A 436 10.45 -33.40 14.17
CA GLN A 436 10.16 -34.62 14.93
C GLN A 436 11.19 -35.74 14.71
N TYR A 437 11.83 -35.76 13.53
CA TYR A 437 12.85 -36.73 13.13
C TYR A 437 14.28 -36.26 13.45
N HIS A 438 14.46 -34.99 13.83
CA HIS A 438 15.77 -34.36 14.07
C HIS A 438 15.89 -33.71 15.46
N ARG A 439 15.14 -34.21 16.45
CA ARG A 439 15.00 -33.55 17.76
C ARG A 439 16.32 -33.24 18.48
N ASP A 440 17.32 -34.11 18.34
CA ASP A 440 18.60 -33.96 19.04
C ASP A 440 19.63 -33.16 18.24
N GLU A 441 19.55 -33.19 16.90
CA GLU A 441 20.54 -32.59 16.00
C GLU A 441 20.18 -31.16 15.60
N LEU A 442 18.88 -30.87 15.46
CA LEU A 442 18.37 -29.60 14.97
C LEU A 442 18.71 -28.41 15.91
N PRO A 443 18.62 -28.52 17.25
CA PRO A 443 19.03 -27.42 18.14
C PRO A 443 20.50 -27.05 17.99
N LEU A 444 21.38 -28.05 17.85
CA LEU A 444 22.81 -27.82 17.63
C LEU A 444 23.08 -27.20 16.26
N LEU A 445 22.36 -27.63 15.22
CA LEU A 445 22.46 -27.02 13.89
C LEU A 445 22.04 -25.54 13.94
N CYS A 446 20.90 -25.23 14.58
CA CYS A 446 20.43 -23.85 14.74
C CYS A 446 21.39 -22.99 15.57
N GLU A 447 21.94 -23.52 16.67
CA GLU A 447 23.00 -22.83 17.45
C GLU A 447 24.17 -22.47 16.54
N ASN A 448 24.69 -23.42 15.76
CA ASN A 448 25.80 -23.16 14.85
C ASN A 448 25.46 -22.14 13.77
N VAL A 449 24.24 -22.17 13.22
CA VAL A 449 23.81 -21.19 12.20
C VAL A 449 23.80 -19.78 12.79
N VAL A 450 23.22 -19.57 13.99
CA VAL A 450 23.21 -18.24 14.63
C VAL A 450 24.64 -17.76 14.92
N LEU A 451 25.53 -18.65 15.36
CA LEU A 451 26.90 -18.27 15.72
C LEU A 451 27.80 -17.97 14.51
N MET A 452 27.61 -18.68 13.40
CA MET A 452 28.60 -18.77 12.32
C MET A 452 28.11 -18.27 10.96
N ASP A 453 26.80 -18.22 10.69
CA ASP A 453 26.30 -17.78 9.39
C ASP A 453 26.50 -16.27 9.22
N ALA A 454 27.01 -15.86 8.06
CA ALA A 454 27.29 -14.45 7.76
C ALA A 454 26.02 -13.66 7.44
N ASP A 455 24.98 -14.33 6.96
CA ASP A 455 23.76 -13.71 6.47
C ASP A 455 22.63 -13.78 7.51
N ALA A 456 21.81 -12.73 7.58
CA ALA A 456 20.75 -12.62 8.58
C ALA A 456 19.62 -13.66 8.39
N GLU A 457 19.25 -13.97 7.15
CA GLU A 457 18.08 -14.80 6.83
C GLU A 457 18.18 -16.23 7.44
N PRO A 458 19.28 -17.00 7.28
CA PRO A 458 19.45 -18.26 8.01
C PRO A 458 19.45 -18.12 9.53
N ARG A 459 20.09 -17.06 10.07
CA ARG A 459 20.15 -16.80 11.52
C ARG A 459 18.75 -16.54 12.08
N LEU A 460 17.93 -15.78 11.37
CA LEU A 460 16.55 -15.49 11.74
C LEU A 460 15.70 -16.76 11.78
N VAL A 461 15.81 -17.64 10.79
CA VAL A 461 15.10 -18.94 10.80
C VAL A 461 15.56 -19.81 11.98
N ALA A 462 16.87 -19.86 12.24
CA ALA A 462 17.44 -20.65 13.32
C ALA A 462 17.00 -20.16 14.72
N ILE A 463 17.06 -18.86 14.97
CA ILE A 463 16.66 -18.29 16.27
C ILE A 463 15.14 -18.39 16.47
N GLN A 464 14.32 -18.28 15.43
CA GLN A 464 12.88 -18.52 15.53
C GLN A 464 12.56 -19.95 15.99
N TYR A 465 13.29 -20.96 15.49
CA TYR A 465 13.13 -22.33 15.96
C TYR A 465 13.49 -22.47 17.44
N LEU A 466 14.65 -21.93 17.84
CA LEU A 466 15.10 -21.97 19.24
C LEU A 466 14.15 -21.22 20.18
N HIS A 467 13.56 -20.11 19.72
CA HIS A 467 12.54 -19.36 20.47
C HIS A 467 11.26 -20.20 20.67
N ARG A 468 10.72 -20.81 19.61
CA ARG A 468 9.50 -21.64 19.69
C ARG A 468 9.68 -22.89 20.54
N THR A 469 10.91 -23.39 20.65
CA THR A 469 11.29 -24.60 21.40
C THR A 469 12.15 -24.28 22.63
N LEU A 470 12.03 -23.05 23.15
CA LEU A 470 12.93 -22.52 24.18
C LEU A 470 12.94 -23.34 25.47
N LYS A 471 11.82 -23.94 25.86
CA LYS A 471 11.73 -24.76 27.07
C LYS A 471 12.65 -25.98 27.01
N GLU A 472 12.70 -26.62 25.85
CA GLU A 472 13.56 -27.78 25.60
C GLU A 472 15.01 -27.37 25.30
N ASN A 473 15.21 -26.17 24.75
CA ASN A 473 16.49 -25.72 24.20
C ASN A 473 17.10 -24.51 24.90
N ILE A 474 16.76 -24.27 26.17
CA ILE A 474 17.20 -23.09 26.94
C ILE A 474 18.73 -22.96 27.02
N SER A 475 19.46 -24.08 27.03
CA SER A 475 20.93 -24.06 27.01
C SER A 475 21.51 -23.55 25.69
N HIS A 476 20.86 -23.84 24.57
CA HIS A 476 21.26 -23.37 23.24
C HIS A 476 20.97 -21.86 23.13
N ALA A 477 19.79 -21.44 23.57
CA ALA A 477 19.41 -20.01 23.68
C ALA A 477 20.43 -19.19 24.48
N PHE A 478 20.87 -19.71 25.63
CA PHE A 478 21.88 -19.05 26.45
C PHE A 478 23.24 -18.90 25.73
N ARG A 479 23.67 -19.91 24.97
CA ARG A 479 24.96 -19.87 24.26
C ARG A 479 24.98 -18.87 23.11
N ILE A 480 23.86 -18.69 22.42
CA ILE A 480 23.77 -17.75 21.31
C ILE A 480 23.56 -16.30 21.76
N LEU A 481 23.16 -16.07 23.03
CA LEU A 481 22.77 -14.77 23.57
C LEU A 481 23.74 -13.65 23.19
N PRO A 482 25.06 -13.72 23.48
CA PRO A 482 25.97 -12.61 23.18
C PRO A 482 26.02 -12.28 21.69
N LYS A 483 25.93 -13.30 20.84
CA LYS A 483 25.99 -13.11 19.39
C LYS A 483 24.68 -12.58 18.81
N ALA A 484 23.54 -13.05 19.32
CA ALA A 484 22.22 -12.70 18.79
C ALA A 484 21.75 -11.32 19.25
N ILE A 485 22.14 -10.86 20.45
CA ILE A 485 21.79 -9.51 20.93
C ILE A 485 22.61 -8.41 20.24
N GLU A 486 23.85 -8.73 19.85
CA GLU A 486 24.76 -7.90 19.05
C GLU A 486 24.51 -8.04 17.53
N ASP A 487 23.50 -8.80 17.11
CA ASP A 487 23.26 -9.03 15.67
C ASP A 487 22.91 -7.70 14.97
N ASN A 488 23.28 -7.57 13.70
CA ASN A 488 22.92 -6.40 12.90
C ASN A 488 21.47 -6.47 12.39
N ASP A 489 20.81 -7.64 12.46
CA ASP A 489 19.41 -7.81 12.10
C ASP A 489 18.48 -7.64 13.31
N MET A 490 17.58 -6.65 13.23
CA MET A 490 16.64 -6.32 14.30
C MET A 490 15.67 -7.45 14.66
N GLY A 491 15.34 -8.34 13.73
CA GLY A 491 14.49 -9.49 14.00
C GLY A 491 15.19 -10.50 14.92
N VAL A 492 16.47 -10.77 14.67
CA VAL A 492 17.32 -11.62 15.52
C VAL A 492 17.46 -11.01 16.91
N ARG A 493 17.81 -9.71 17.00
CA ARG A 493 17.97 -9.01 18.29
C ARG A 493 16.68 -9.05 19.12
N SER A 494 15.54 -8.74 18.50
CA SER A 494 14.24 -8.70 19.17
C SER A 494 13.84 -10.06 19.72
N LEU A 495 14.01 -11.13 18.94
CA LEU A 495 13.74 -12.50 19.40
C LEU A 495 14.66 -12.90 20.55
N MET A 496 15.94 -12.51 20.52
CA MET A 496 16.84 -12.80 21.64
C MET A 496 16.38 -12.07 22.92
N VAL A 497 16.01 -10.79 22.82
CA VAL A 497 15.49 -10.02 23.94
C VAL A 497 14.24 -10.70 24.54
N GLU A 498 13.30 -11.17 23.70
CA GLU A 498 12.14 -11.95 24.18
C GLU A 498 12.56 -13.23 24.92
N MET A 499 13.50 -14.00 24.36
CA MET A 499 14.02 -15.23 24.96
C MET A 499 14.71 -14.98 26.32
N CYS A 500 15.35 -13.82 26.51
CA CYS A 500 16.00 -13.45 27.76
C CYS A 500 15.05 -13.43 28.96
N SER A 501 13.76 -13.15 28.75
CA SER A 501 12.76 -13.22 29.82
C SER A 501 12.69 -14.63 30.44
N SER A 502 12.84 -15.68 29.63
CA SER A 502 12.87 -17.06 30.13
C SER A 502 14.23 -17.43 30.72
N LEU A 503 15.33 -16.92 30.16
CA LEU A 503 16.67 -17.12 30.71
C LEU A 503 16.81 -16.53 32.12
N LEU A 504 16.19 -15.36 32.38
CA LEU A 504 16.17 -14.73 33.70
C LEU A 504 15.35 -15.50 34.74
N LEU A 505 14.39 -16.32 34.33
CA LEU A 505 13.62 -17.17 35.24
C LEU A 505 14.37 -18.45 35.63
N ASP A 506 15.33 -18.89 34.81
CA ASP A 506 16.18 -20.03 35.14
C ASP A 506 17.38 -19.58 35.97
N LYS A 507 17.41 -20.03 37.24
CA LYS A 507 18.48 -19.70 38.20
C LYS A 507 19.88 -19.99 37.68
N LYS A 508 20.03 -20.93 36.74
CA LYS A 508 21.32 -21.28 36.16
C LYS A 508 21.87 -20.19 35.24
N TYR A 509 21.01 -19.45 34.54
CA TYR A 509 21.39 -18.50 33.50
C TYR A 509 21.13 -17.04 33.90
N ALA A 510 20.28 -16.80 34.90
CA ALA A 510 19.80 -15.47 35.26
C ALA A 510 20.89 -14.43 35.54
N GLU A 511 21.95 -14.78 36.28
CA GLU A 511 23.03 -13.85 36.61
C GLU A 511 23.78 -13.38 35.36
N ASP A 512 24.22 -14.30 34.51
CA ASP A 512 24.96 -13.99 33.27
C ASP A 512 24.07 -13.28 32.25
N THR A 513 22.79 -13.65 32.13
CA THR A 513 21.84 -12.95 31.27
C THR A 513 21.59 -11.51 31.75
N THR A 514 21.49 -11.28 33.06
CA THR A 514 21.32 -9.93 33.61
C THR A 514 22.53 -9.06 33.29
N LYS A 515 23.73 -9.63 33.43
CA LYS A 515 24.98 -8.95 33.12
C LYS A 515 25.05 -8.56 31.63
N GLU A 516 24.76 -9.49 30.73
CA GLU A 516 24.75 -9.23 29.29
C GLU A 516 23.74 -8.14 28.93
N LEU A 517 22.48 -8.25 29.38
CA LEU A 517 21.43 -7.26 29.11
C LEU A 517 21.80 -5.85 29.61
N GLY A 518 22.55 -5.75 30.71
CA GLY A 518 23.01 -4.48 31.25
C GLY A 518 23.85 -3.64 30.28
N GLU A 519 24.50 -4.27 29.29
CA GLU A 519 25.30 -3.56 28.26
C GLU A 519 24.42 -2.89 27.20
N TRP A 520 23.14 -3.26 27.12
CA TRP A 520 22.21 -2.88 26.04
C TRP A 520 21.07 -1.96 26.49
N THR A 521 21.06 -1.49 27.75
CA THR A 521 19.97 -0.64 28.30
C THR A 521 19.84 0.73 27.62
N GLU A 522 20.96 1.25 27.13
CA GLU A 522 21.08 2.52 26.41
C GLU A 522 21.05 2.35 24.87
N ASP A 523 20.86 1.12 24.38
CA ASP A 523 20.75 0.88 22.95
C ASP A 523 19.51 1.60 22.37
N PRO A 524 19.65 2.34 21.26
CA PRO A 524 18.55 3.14 20.72
C PRO A 524 17.38 2.31 20.19
N GLU A 525 17.61 1.05 19.83
CA GLU A 525 16.62 0.19 19.18
C GLU A 525 16.01 -0.81 20.18
N ILE A 526 16.83 -1.49 20.98
CA ILE A 526 16.37 -2.53 21.92
C ILE A 526 16.38 -2.09 23.39
N GLY A 527 17.02 -0.98 23.75
CA GLY A 527 17.28 -0.61 25.14
C GLY A 527 16.02 -0.39 25.98
N ALA A 528 14.93 0.09 25.36
CA ALA A 528 13.64 0.19 26.04
C ALA A 528 13.06 -1.19 26.42
N ALA A 529 13.15 -2.17 25.51
CA ALA A 529 12.69 -3.53 25.75
C ALA A 529 13.57 -4.25 26.79
N VAL A 530 14.89 -4.06 26.69
CA VAL A 530 15.87 -4.56 27.67
C VAL A 530 15.56 -4.03 29.07
N ARG A 531 15.36 -2.71 29.23
CA ARG A 531 15.00 -2.09 30.51
C ARG A 531 13.68 -2.62 31.07
N ALA A 532 12.68 -2.83 30.21
CA ALA A 532 11.41 -3.41 30.62
C ALA A 532 11.59 -4.83 31.19
N ILE A 533 12.44 -5.65 30.57
CA ILE A 533 12.76 -7.01 31.03
C ILE A 533 13.55 -7.01 32.34
N LEU A 534 14.47 -6.06 32.52
CA LEU A 534 15.22 -5.85 33.76
C LEU A 534 14.38 -5.21 34.88
N GLY A 535 13.17 -4.74 34.59
CA GLY A 535 12.28 -4.09 35.56
C GLY A 535 12.66 -2.64 35.86
N GLU A 536 13.38 -1.98 34.96
CA GLU A 536 13.77 -0.56 35.08
C GLU A 536 12.63 0.38 34.65
N PRO A 537 12.53 1.59 35.24
CA PRO A 537 11.51 2.54 34.86
C PRO A 537 11.70 3.05 33.41
N PRO A 538 10.61 3.32 32.67
CA PRO A 538 10.71 3.94 31.35
C PRO A 538 11.38 5.32 31.48
N ALA A 539 12.31 5.64 30.59
CA ALA A 539 12.93 6.96 30.55
C ALA A 539 11.86 8.03 30.29
N GLU A 540 11.88 9.15 31.03
CA GLU A 540 11.07 10.33 30.73
C GLU A 540 11.43 10.84 29.32
N ARG A 541 10.53 10.65 28.35
CA ARG A 541 10.65 11.31 27.05
C ARG A 541 10.24 12.78 27.21
N SER A 542 11.02 13.70 26.65
CA SER A 542 10.62 15.11 26.46
C SER A 542 9.34 15.18 25.62
N ASP A 543 8.52 16.23 25.80
CA ASP A 543 7.31 16.45 25.00
C ASP A 543 7.67 16.42 23.50
N PRO A 544 7.04 15.53 22.70
CA PRO A 544 7.38 15.39 21.29
C PRO A 544 7.22 16.71 20.51
N VAL A 545 6.29 17.58 20.90
CA VAL A 545 6.11 18.90 20.26
C VAL A 545 7.32 19.79 20.50
N GLU A 546 7.85 19.82 21.72
CA GLU A 546 9.02 20.65 22.06
C GLU A 546 10.29 20.15 21.36
N HIS A 547 10.46 18.83 21.24
CA HIS A 547 11.59 18.24 20.51
C HIS A 547 11.53 18.60 19.01
N ILE A 548 10.37 18.41 18.37
CA ILE A 548 10.17 18.74 16.95
C ILE A 548 10.40 20.24 16.71
N LEU A 549 9.83 21.11 17.55
CA LEU A 549 10.04 22.57 17.43
C LEU A 549 11.51 22.95 17.64
N ALA A 550 12.22 22.31 18.56
CA ALA A 550 13.65 22.54 18.77
C ALA A 550 14.47 22.13 17.54
N ASP A 551 14.18 20.97 16.95
CA ASP A 551 14.85 20.48 15.73
C ASP A 551 14.59 21.39 14.53
N MET A 552 13.34 21.81 14.33
CA MET A 552 12.97 22.78 13.30
C MET A 552 13.73 24.10 13.49
N MET A 553 13.76 24.63 14.71
CA MET A 553 14.42 25.90 15.02
C MET A 553 15.95 25.82 14.91
N ASN A 554 16.55 24.66 15.17
CA ASN A 554 17.98 24.41 14.98
C ASN A 554 18.32 24.29 13.49
N THR A 555 17.51 23.56 12.74
CA THR A 555 17.66 23.39 11.28
C THR A 555 17.59 24.74 10.56
N LEU A 556 16.61 25.57 10.93
CA LEU A 556 16.46 26.92 10.42
C LEU A 556 17.62 27.84 10.85
N ARG A 557 18.19 27.67 12.05
CA ARG A 557 19.33 28.48 12.53
C ARG A 557 20.62 28.24 11.76
N ILE A 558 20.84 27.02 11.27
CA ILE A 558 22.13 26.62 10.69
C ILE A 558 22.37 27.20 9.29
N ARG A 559 21.39 27.89 8.64
CA ARG A 559 21.51 28.24 7.21
C ARG A 559 21.13 29.65 6.75
N PHE A 560 20.73 30.58 7.63
CA PHE A 560 20.43 31.96 7.17
C PHE A 560 21.67 32.83 6.85
N GLU A 561 22.88 32.39 7.21
CA GLU A 561 24.12 33.14 6.90
C GLU A 561 24.80 32.65 5.60
N ASP A 562 24.40 31.50 5.05
CA ASP A 562 24.93 30.96 3.79
C ASP A 562 23.92 31.15 2.65
N THR A 563 23.71 32.39 2.24
CA THR A 563 23.18 32.66 0.89
C THR A 563 24.19 32.16 -0.15
N MET A 564 23.88 31.05 -0.80
CA MET A 564 24.39 30.72 -2.12
C MET A 564 23.21 30.63 -3.07
N ASP A 565 23.11 31.62 -3.94
CA ASP A 565 22.49 31.52 -5.26
C ASP A 565 22.76 30.14 -5.86
N CYS A 566 21.72 29.40 -6.21
CA CYS A 566 21.74 28.38 -7.27
C CYS A 566 20.30 28.02 -7.67
N TYR A 567 19.88 28.67 -8.77
CA TYR A 567 18.82 28.34 -9.77
C TYR A 567 17.43 27.87 -9.33
#